data_AF-A0A4R8Z8J9-F1
#
_entry.id   AF-A0A4R8Z8J9-F1
#
_cell.length_a   1.000
_cell.length_b   1.000
_cell.length_c   1.000
_cell.angle_alpha   90.00
_cell.angle_beta   90.00
_cell.angle_gamma   90.00
#
_symmetry.space_group_name_H-M   'P 1'
#
loop_
_entity.id
_entity.type
_entity.pdbx_description
1 polymer ?
#
loop_
_entity_poly.entity_id
_entity_poly.type
_entity_poly.pdbx_seq_one_letter_code
_entity_poly.pdbx_strand_id
1 'polypeptide(L)'
;MADLSKYLPLSQRRVGDESGANSNWRAFLVSTLTATADLLVELTAEQWETPSLCAGWRVRDVAGHVVWRVGSSNRQLVSTAARAYLGHFINPNRAIDVLSRAAAEAPPAELVAQIRQIAADKAAGYGRHGITELTEAVVHGLDLAHPLGLKLPVAPPVSGAVALRQSLIAPTAIKAILCARTLVATDADWRVGRGPELAGTAEEHLLFLFGRPGGSFARPL
;
A
#
# COMPACT_ATOMS: atom_id res chain seq x y z
N MET A 1 26.60 -4.05 -25.95
CA MET A 1 25.31 -3.78 -25.31
C MET A 1 25.61 -3.30 -23.90
N ALA A 2 25.31 -2.04 -23.58
CA ALA A 2 25.67 -1.44 -22.30
C ALA A 2 24.97 -2.20 -21.16
N ASP A 3 25.77 -2.71 -20.23
CA ASP A 3 25.30 -3.35 -19.02
C ASP A 3 24.71 -2.31 -18.08
N LEU A 4 23.38 -2.16 -18.18
CA LEU A 4 22.57 -1.22 -17.40
C LEU A 4 22.34 -1.71 -15.96
N SER A 5 22.78 -2.93 -15.60
CA SER A 5 22.61 -3.49 -14.25
C SER A 5 23.39 -2.71 -13.18
N LYS A 6 24.54 -2.13 -13.53
CA LYS A 6 25.38 -1.32 -12.62
C LYS A 6 24.77 0.03 -12.19
N TYR A 7 23.66 0.44 -12.80
CA TYR A 7 22.97 1.71 -12.50
C TYR A 7 21.62 1.53 -11.80
N LEU A 8 21.28 0.32 -11.39
CA LEU A 8 20.05 0.00 -10.68
C LEU A 8 20.32 -0.17 -9.17
N PRO A 9 20.29 0.88 -8.34
CA PRO A 9 20.27 0.72 -6.89
C PRO A 9 18.83 0.42 -6.48
N LEU A 10 18.44 -0.85 -6.52
CA LEU A 10 17.08 -1.26 -6.17
C LEU A 10 16.89 -1.42 -4.65
N SER A 11 17.94 -1.40 -3.85
CA SER A 11 17.89 -1.19 -2.40
C SER A 11 19.34 -1.28 -1.96
N GLN A 12 19.91 -0.21 -1.39
CA GLN A 12 21.28 -0.28 -0.88
C GLN A 12 21.28 -0.91 0.51
N ARG A 13 20.78 -2.14 0.62
CA ARG A 13 20.94 -2.92 1.86
C ARG A 13 22.43 -3.21 2.08
N ARG A 14 22.83 -3.42 3.33
CA ARG A 14 24.10 -4.12 3.58
C ARG A 14 23.97 -5.51 2.94
N VAL A 15 24.97 -5.90 2.14
CA VAL A 15 24.99 -7.21 1.46
C VAL A 15 24.83 -8.30 2.52
N GLY A 16 23.75 -9.07 2.41
CA GLY A 16 23.40 -10.20 3.28
C GLY A 16 22.92 -11.38 2.45
N ASP A 17 22.52 -12.48 3.09
CA ASP A 17 22.01 -13.66 2.37
C ASP A 17 20.68 -13.35 1.65
N GLU A 18 20.73 -13.29 0.31
CA GLU A 18 19.58 -13.02 -0.57
C GLU A 18 18.89 -14.30 -1.06
N SER A 19 19.32 -15.50 -0.62
CA SER A 19 18.80 -16.79 -1.09
C SER A 19 17.30 -17.01 -0.78
N GLY A 20 16.71 -16.20 0.10
CA GLY A 20 15.28 -16.20 0.41
C GLY A 20 14.41 -15.25 -0.42
N ALA A 21 14.99 -14.41 -1.30
CA ALA A 21 14.24 -13.45 -2.10
C ALA A 21 13.47 -14.14 -3.24
N ASN A 22 12.20 -14.45 -3.00
CA ASN A 22 11.30 -14.97 -4.03
C ASN A 22 10.09 -14.04 -4.23
N SER A 23 9.40 -14.19 -5.37
CA SER A 23 8.22 -13.40 -5.71
C SER A 23 6.97 -13.77 -4.91
N ASN A 24 7.07 -14.67 -3.93
CA ASN A 24 5.96 -15.16 -3.13
C ASN A 24 5.70 -14.25 -1.93
N TRP A 25 4.97 -13.17 -2.18
CA TRP A 25 4.54 -12.20 -1.17
C TRP A 25 3.30 -12.65 -0.38
N ARG A 26 2.80 -13.87 -0.62
CA ARG A 26 1.52 -14.37 -0.11
C ARG A 26 1.43 -14.31 1.42
N ALA A 27 2.42 -14.85 2.12
CA ALA A 27 2.40 -14.88 3.59
C ALA A 27 2.36 -13.47 4.19
N PHE A 28 3.12 -12.53 3.61
CA PHE A 28 3.11 -11.13 4.02
C PHE A 28 1.78 -10.45 3.71
N LEU A 29 1.21 -10.68 2.52
CA LEU A 29 -0.11 -10.16 2.17
C LEU A 29 -1.19 -10.64 3.14
N VAL A 30 -1.20 -11.94 3.47
CA VAL A 30 -2.11 -12.52 4.47
C VAL A 30 -1.94 -11.82 5.81
N SER A 31 -0.69 -11.69 6.30
CA SER A 31 -0.39 -11.03 7.57
C SER A 31 -0.87 -9.57 7.59
N THR A 32 -0.66 -8.81 6.51
CA THR A 32 -1.11 -7.41 6.42
C THR A 32 -2.63 -7.32 6.44
N LEU A 33 -3.33 -8.17 5.67
CA LEU A 33 -4.80 -8.17 5.64
C LEU A 33 -5.40 -8.55 7.00
N THR A 34 -4.83 -9.55 7.66
CA THR A 34 -5.25 -9.97 9.00
C THR A 34 -5.05 -8.84 10.00
N ALA A 35 -3.87 -8.21 10.03
CA ALA A 35 -3.59 -7.09 10.92
C ALA A 35 -4.54 -5.90 10.68
N THR A 36 -4.84 -5.59 9.41
CA THR A 36 -5.84 -4.57 9.08
C THR A 36 -7.22 -4.95 9.60
N ALA A 37 -7.66 -6.20 9.43
CA ALA A 37 -8.96 -6.65 9.94
C ALA A 37 -9.03 -6.63 11.48
N ASP A 38 -7.93 -6.94 12.16
CA ASP A 38 -7.81 -6.87 13.62
C ASP A 38 -7.86 -5.41 14.13
N LEU A 39 -7.31 -4.44 13.39
CA LEU A 39 -7.49 -3.03 13.73
C LEU A 39 -8.95 -2.58 13.52
N LEU A 40 -9.55 -2.97 12.40
CA LEU A 40 -10.89 -2.53 12.00
C LEU A 40 -12.00 -3.06 12.93
N VAL A 41 -11.84 -4.27 13.48
CA VAL A 41 -12.86 -4.86 14.38
C VAL A 41 -12.99 -4.11 15.71
N GLU A 42 -11.93 -3.44 16.16
CA GLU A 42 -11.90 -2.68 17.41
C GLU A 42 -12.39 -1.22 17.26
N LEU A 43 -12.68 -0.79 16.03
CA LEU A 43 -13.10 0.59 15.77
C LEU A 43 -14.54 0.85 16.23
N THR A 44 -14.73 1.98 16.88
CA THR A 44 -16.05 2.57 17.15
C THR A 44 -16.73 3.03 15.86
N ALA A 45 -18.05 3.22 15.91
CA ALA A 45 -18.82 3.70 14.76
C ALA A 45 -18.31 5.06 14.25
N GLU A 46 -17.87 5.95 15.14
CA GLU A 46 -17.33 7.27 14.80
C GLU A 46 -15.95 7.15 14.10
N GLN A 47 -15.11 6.20 14.53
CA GLN A 47 -13.81 5.97 13.90
C GLN A 47 -13.95 5.41 12.48
N TRP A 48 -14.96 4.58 12.21
CA TRP A 48 -15.27 4.11 10.84
C TRP A 48 -15.61 5.26 9.88
N GLU A 49 -16.19 6.34 10.40
CA GLU A 49 -16.62 7.51 9.63
C GLU A 49 -15.55 8.61 9.56
N THR A 50 -14.39 8.42 10.22
CA THR A 50 -13.29 9.37 10.22
C THR A 50 -12.67 9.51 8.81
N PRO A 51 -12.31 10.74 8.37
CA PRO A 51 -11.58 10.93 7.12
C PRO A 51 -10.26 10.15 7.08
N SER A 52 -10.03 9.43 5.99
CA SER A 52 -8.80 8.70 5.72
C SER A 52 -7.74 9.59 5.07
N LEU A 53 -6.54 9.06 4.84
CA LEU A 53 -5.53 9.73 4.01
C LEU A 53 -5.86 9.70 2.50
N CYS A 54 -6.83 8.88 2.07
CA CYS A 54 -7.39 8.97 0.73
C CYS A 54 -8.36 10.15 0.66
N ALA A 55 -8.05 11.15 -0.16
CA ALA A 55 -8.84 12.38 -0.27
C ALA A 55 -10.32 12.08 -0.57
N GLY A 56 -11.22 12.58 0.29
CA GLY A 56 -12.67 12.40 0.17
C GLY A 56 -13.19 11.04 0.62
N TRP A 57 -12.34 10.14 1.13
CA TRP A 57 -12.72 8.83 1.63
C TRP A 57 -12.66 8.78 3.14
N ARG A 58 -13.64 8.12 3.75
CA ARG A 58 -13.62 7.71 5.16
C ARG A 58 -12.82 6.42 5.31
N VAL A 59 -12.48 6.06 6.54
CA VAL A 59 -11.90 4.74 6.89
C VAL A 59 -12.73 3.60 6.28
N ARG A 60 -14.06 3.70 6.37
CA ARG A 60 -14.99 2.73 5.76
C ARG A 60 -14.84 2.60 4.24
N ASP A 61 -14.66 3.72 3.54
CA ASP A 61 -14.51 3.73 2.08
C ASP A 61 -13.17 3.05 1.67
N VAL A 62 -12.11 3.24 2.46
CA VAL A 62 -10.82 2.54 2.28
C VAL A 62 -10.96 1.04 2.54
N ALA A 63 -11.70 0.62 3.58
CA ALA A 63 -11.96 -0.79 3.82
C ALA A 63 -12.73 -1.44 2.64
N GLY A 64 -13.75 -0.75 2.12
CA GLY A 64 -14.46 -1.16 0.91
C GLY A 64 -13.55 -1.24 -0.31
N HIS A 65 -12.60 -0.30 -0.46
CA HIS A 65 -11.57 -0.37 -1.48
C HIS A 65 -10.70 -1.62 -1.35
N VAL A 66 -10.21 -1.95 -0.15
CA VAL A 66 -9.38 -3.15 0.07
C VAL A 66 -10.16 -4.40 -0.31
N VAL A 67 -11.42 -4.51 0.12
CA VAL A 67 -12.33 -5.61 -0.25
C VAL A 67 -12.41 -5.75 -1.78
N TRP A 68 -12.77 -4.68 -2.48
CA TRP A 68 -12.93 -4.71 -3.92
C TRP A 68 -11.58 -4.97 -4.62
N ARG A 69 -10.54 -4.19 -4.29
CA ARG A 69 -9.28 -4.14 -5.02
C ARG A 69 -8.43 -5.38 -4.81
N VAL A 70 -8.40 -5.95 -3.62
CA VAL A 70 -7.58 -7.13 -3.28
C VAL A 70 -8.37 -8.43 -3.43
N GLY A 71 -9.68 -8.39 -3.16
CA GLY A 71 -10.60 -9.52 -3.32
C GLY A 71 -10.98 -9.83 -4.77
N SER A 72 -11.01 -8.82 -5.66
CA SER A 72 -11.38 -9.05 -7.06
C SER A 72 -10.40 -9.93 -7.82
N SER A 73 -10.97 -10.80 -8.67
CA SER A 73 -10.26 -11.55 -9.72
C SER A 73 -9.75 -10.62 -10.83
N ASN A 74 -8.80 -11.12 -11.64
CA ASN A 74 -8.32 -10.42 -12.84
C ASN A 74 -9.47 -10.04 -13.78
N ARG A 75 -10.43 -10.95 -14.00
CA ARG A 75 -11.58 -10.71 -14.88
C ARG A 75 -12.45 -9.56 -14.39
N GLN A 76 -12.70 -9.48 -13.09
CA GLN A 76 -13.46 -8.38 -12.49
C GLN A 76 -12.75 -7.05 -12.64
N LEU A 77 -11.42 -7.00 -12.40
CA LEU A 77 -10.64 -5.77 -12.61
C LEU A 77 -10.60 -5.34 -14.08
N VAL A 78 -10.39 -6.26 -15.01
CA VAL A 78 -10.42 -5.96 -16.45
C VAL A 78 -11.80 -5.47 -16.88
N SER A 79 -12.88 -6.10 -16.41
CA SER A 79 -14.24 -5.64 -16.70
C SER A 79 -14.51 -4.23 -16.16
N THR A 80 -13.94 -3.91 -15.00
CA THR A 80 -14.02 -2.57 -14.42
C THR A 80 -13.28 -1.55 -15.27
N ALA A 81 -12.04 -1.85 -15.64
CA ALA A 81 -11.23 -0.99 -16.49
C ALA A 81 -11.88 -0.77 -17.86
N ALA A 82 -12.45 -1.82 -18.45
CA ALA A 82 -13.18 -1.75 -19.72
C ALA A 82 -14.42 -0.84 -19.62
N ARG A 83 -15.22 -0.93 -18.55
CA ARG A 83 -16.38 -0.03 -18.35
C ARG A 83 -15.98 1.42 -18.14
N ALA A 84 -14.84 1.66 -17.48
CA ALA A 84 -14.30 3.01 -17.34
C ALA A 84 -13.90 3.56 -18.72
N TYR A 85 -13.20 2.76 -19.53
CA TYR A 85 -12.76 3.17 -20.85
C TYR A 85 -13.90 3.33 -21.88
N LEU A 86 -14.94 2.49 -21.82
CA LEU A 86 -16.00 2.39 -22.81
C LEU A 86 -17.23 3.31 -22.56
N GLY A 87 -17.23 4.16 -21.53
CA GLY A 87 -18.20 5.26 -21.47
C GLY A 87 -19.19 5.27 -20.29
N HIS A 88 -18.93 4.57 -19.18
CA HIS A 88 -19.69 4.80 -17.93
C HIS A 88 -18.93 5.62 -16.87
N PHE A 89 -17.58 5.61 -16.91
CA PHE A 89 -16.74 6.43 -16.03
C PHE A 89 -15.54 6.96 -16.83
N ILE A 90 -15.68 8.14 -17.44
CA ILE A 90 -14.67 8.81 -18.29
C ILE A 90 -13.29 8.96 -17.60
N ASN A 91 -13.23 8.78 -16.28
CA ASN A 91 -12.02 8.83 -15.47
C ASN A 91 -11.85 7.54 -14.65
N PRO A 92 -10.74 6.78 -14.77
CA PRO A 92 -10.46 5.58 -13.98
C PRO A 92 -10.55 5.79 -12.46
N ASN A 93 -10.15 6.97 -11.97
CA ASN A 93 -10.26 7.30 -10.55
C ASN A 93 -11.71 7.38 -10.09
N ARG A 94 -12.63 7.81 -10.97
CA ARG A 94 -14.07 7.82 -10.67
C ARG A 94 -14.64 6.41 -10.59
N ALA A 95 -14.18 5.49 -11.46
CA ALA A 95 -14.59 4.09 -11.38
C ALA A 95 -14.14 3.43 -10.07
N ILE A 96 -12.89 3.69 -9.66
CA ILE A 96 -12.34 3.23 -8.38
C ILE A 96 -13.14 3.79 -7.22
N ASP A 97 -13.41 5.09 -7.18
CA ASP A 97 -14.23 5.75 -6.15
C ASP A 97 -15.61 5.10 -6.03
N VAL A 98 -16.33 4.97 -7.14
CA VAL A 98 -17.69 4.39 -7.15
C VAL A 98 -17.70 2.96 -6.65
N LEU A 99 -16.76 2.12 -7.09
CA LEU A 99 -16.71 0.71 -6.69
C LEU A 99 -16.27 0.53 -5.24
N SER A 100 -15.35 1.36 -4.77
CA SER A 100 -14.88 1.34 -3.38
C SER A 100 -16.01 1.73 -2.43
N ARG A 101 -16.77 2.78 -2.76
CA ARG A 101 -17.95 3.19 -2.00
C ARG A 101 -19.07 2.16 -2.06
N ALA A 102 -19.34 1.58 -3.23
CA ALA A 102 -20.34 0.52 -3.36
C ALA A 102 -20.02 -0.69 -2.49
N ALA A 103 -18.74 -1.09 -2.39
CA ALA A 103 -18.31 -2.13 -1.45
C ALA A 103 -18.44 -1.67 0.01
N ALA A 104 -18.14 -0.40 0.29
CA ALA A 104 -18.22 0.19 1.62
C ALA A 104 -19.65 0.29 2.19
N GLU A 105 -20.70 0.18 1.37
CA GLU A 105 -22.09 0.13 1.85
C GLU A 105 -22.39 -1.07 2.75
N ALA A 106 -21.58 -2.14 2.68
CA ALA A 106 -21.68 -3.27 3.60
C ALA A 106 -21.46 -2.83 5.07
N PRO A 107 -22.13 -3.44 6.06
CA PRO A 107 -21.91 -3.14 7.46
C PRO A 107 -20.44 -3.35 7.89
N PRO A 108 -19.91 -2.59 8.86
CA PRO A 108 -18.52 -2.73 9.33
C PRO A 108 -18.07 -4.16 9.65
N ALA A 109 -18.91 -4.93 10.36
CA ALA A 109 -18.63 -6.32 10.69
C ALA A 109 -18.50 -7.21 9.43
N GLU A 110 -19.28 -6.92 8.38
CA GLU A 110 -19.21 -7.63 7.12
C GLU A 110 -17.93 -7.27 6.34
N LEU A 111 -17.54 -5.99 6.32
CA LEU A 111 -16.26 -5.56 5.72
C LEU A 111 -15.07 -6.26 6.38
N VAL A 112 -15.05 -6.33 7.72
CA VAL A 112 -14.03 -7.07 8.48
C VAL A 112 -14.03 -8.55 8.08
N ALA A 113 -15.21 -9.19 8.04
CA ALA A 113 -15.33 -10.60 7.65
C ALA A 113 -14.84 -10.84 6.22
N GLN A 114 -15.17 -9.97 5.28
CA GLN A 114 -14.72 -10.04 3.89
C GLN A 114 -13.20 -9.89 3.79
N ILE A 115 -12.58 -8.96 4.52
CA ILE A 115 -11.10 -8.82 4.54
C ILE A 115 -10.44 -10.09 5.11
N ARG A 116 -11.00 -10.67 6.18
CA ARG A 116 -10.53 -11.95 6.74
C ARG A 116 -10.68 -13.10 5.74
N GLN A 117 -11.80 -13.15 5.00
CA GLN A 117 -12.01 -14.15 3.96
C GLN A 117 -11.00 -14.00 2.81
N ILE A 118 -10.73 -12.76 2.38
CA ILE A 118 -9.69 -12.49 1.37
C ILE A 118 -8.33 -12.98 1.86
N ALA A 119 -7.99 -12.75 3.14
CA ALA A 119 -6.76 -13.28 3.73
C ALA A 119 -6.72 -14.82 3.71
N ALA A 120 -7.82 -15.48 4.06
CA ALA A 120 -7.93 -16.94 4.01
C ALA A 120 -7.78 -17.48 2.58
N ASP A 121 -8.42 -16.85 1.60
CA ASP A 121 -8.30 -17.20 0.17
C ASP A 121 -6.85 -17.05 -0.30
N LYS A 122 -6.17 -15.95 0.07
CA LYS A 122 -4.75 -15.76 -0.26
C LYS A 122 -3.90 -16.82 0.40
N ALA A 123 -4.16 -17.19 1.66
CA ALA A 123 -3.42 -18.26 2.34
C ALA A 123 -3.55 -19.60 1.61
N ALA A 124 -4.75 -19.91 1.09
CA ALA A 124 -5.03 -21.08 0.27
C ALA A 124 -4.44 -21.01 -1.16
N GLY A 125 -3.82 -19.89 -1.55
CA GLY A 125 -3.24 -19.69 -2.87
C GLY A 125 -4.26 -19.28 -3.95
N TYR A 126 -5.45 -18.82 -3.55
CA TYR A 126 -6.46 -18.34 -4.49
C TYR A 126 -6.29 -16.87 -4.85
N GLY A 127 -6.51 -16.57 -6.13
CA GLY A 127 -6.47 -15.21 -6.67
C GLY A 127 -5.06 -14.60 -6.67
N ARG A 128 -5.02 -13.27 -6.76
CA ARG A 128 -3.76 -12.52 -6.90
C ARG A 128 -3.11 -12.27 -5.55
N HIS A 129 -1.79 -12.42 -5.46
CA HIS A 129 -1.03 -12.29 -4.23
C HIS A 129 0.42 -11.82 -4.49
N GLY A 130 0.62 -11.01 -5.54
CA GLY A 130 1.94 -10.47 -5.90
C GLY A 130 2.29 -9.19 -5.13
N ILE A 131 3.43 -8.59 -5.47
CA ILE A 131 3.90 -7.33 -4.86
C ILE A 131 2.90 -6.18 -5.06
N THR A 132 2.12 -6.19 -6.15
CA THR A 132 1.06 -5.22 -6.37
C THR A 132 -0.02 -5.35 -5.31
N GLU A 133 -0.56 -6.54 -5.04
CA GLU A 133 -1.58 -6.73 -3.99
C GLU A 133 -1.04 -6.44 -2.60
N LEU A 134 0.21 -6.81 -2.31
CA LEU A 134 0.87 -6.45 -1.05
C LEU A 134 0.98 -4.92 -0.90
N THR A 135 1.31 -4.22 -1.97
CA THR A 135 1.39 -2.74 -1.97
C THR A 135 0.03 -2.11 -1.66
N GLU A 136 -1.04 -2.58 -2.32
CA GLU A 136 -2.41 -2.11 -2.07
C GLU A 136 -2.82 -2.33 -0.61
N ALA A 137 -2.54 -3.51 -0.05
CA ALA A 137 -2.88 -3.83 1.33
C ALA A 137 -2.10 -2.97 2.34
N VAL A 138 -0.81 -2.73 2.10
CA VAL A 138 0.04 -1.91 2.99
C VAL A 138 -0.37 -0.44 2.93
N VAL A 139 -0.42 0.17 1.74
CA VAL A 139 -0.69 1.61 1.63
C VAL A 139 -2.08 1.96 2.16
N HIS A 140 -3.09 1.15 1.84
CA HIS A 140 -4.45 1.42 2.28
C HIS A 140 -4.68 1.04 3.75
N GLY A 141 -3.93 0.07 4.28
CA GLY A 141 -3.86 -0.16 5.72
C GLY A 141 -3.26 1.04 6.47
N LEU A 142 -2.28 1.74 5.90
CA LEU A 142 -1.77 3.00 6.46
C LEU A 142 -2.77 4.14 6.29
N ASP A 143 -3.44 4.23 5.14
CA ASP A 143 -4.44 5.26 4.85
C ASP A 143 -5.61 5.27 5.87
N LEU A 144 -5.96 4.10 6.43
CA LEU A 144 -6.96 3.96 7.49
C LEU A 144 -6.39 4.08 8.90
N ALA A 145 -5.20 3.54 9.18
CA ALA A 145 -4.68 3.46 10.56
C ALA A 145 -4.10 4.80 11.03
N HIS A 146 -3.36 5.48 10.16
CA HIS A 146 -2.60 6.68 10.51
C HIS A 146 -3.48 7.85 10.99
N PRO A 147 -4.62 8.20 10.34
CA PRO A 147 -5.52 9.27 10.82
C PRO A 147 -6.13 9.00 12.19
N LEU A 148 -6.23 7.73 12.59
CA LEU A 148 -6.76 7.29 13.87
C LEU A 148 -5.66 7.23 14.96
N GLY A 149 -4.41 7.52 14.62
CA GLY A 149 -3.27 7.34 15.53
C GLY A 149 -2.97 5.88 15.84
N LEU A 150 -3.47 4.95 15.02
CA LEU A 150 -3.25 3.51 15.17
C LEU A 150 -2.03 3.06 14.36
N LYS A 151 -1.32 2.06 14.88
CA LYS A 151 -0.14 1.51 14.22
C LYS A 151 -0.49 0.21 13.48
N LEU A 152 -0.36 0.21 12.16
CA LEU A 152 -0.37 -1.02 11.37
C LEU A 152 1.02 -1.69 11.45
N PRO A 153 1.12 -2.95 11.94
CA PRO A 153 2.39 -3.67 11.91
C PRO A 153 2.77 -4.01 10.46
N VAL A 154 3.82 -3.39 9.95
CA VAL A 154 4.40 -3.68 8.63
C VAL A 154 5.82 -4.23 8.82
N ALA A 155 6.04 -5.47 8.40
CA ALA A 155 7.35 -6.11 8.56
C ALA A 155 8.45 -5.37 7.77
N PRO A 156 9.69 -5.28 8.27
CA PRO A 156 10.79 -4.59 7.57
C PRO A 156 11.04 -5.02 6.12
N PRO A 157 11.00 -6.33 5.75
CA PRO A 157 11.13 -6.73 4.35
C PRO A 157 9.97 -6.26 3.47
N VAL A 158 8.76 -6.16 4.04
CA VAL A 158 7.55 -5.71 3.34
C VAL A 158 7.63 -4.22 3.06
N SER A 159 7.94 -3.41 4.06
CA SER A 159 8.07 -1.96 3.88
C SER A 159 9.15 -1.61 2.87
N GLY A 160 10.31 -2.29 2.91
CA GLY A 160 11.38 -2.09 1.93
C GLY A 160 10.97 -2.47 0.50
N ALA A 161 10.27 -3.60 0.31
CA ALA A 161 9.80 -4.03 -1.00
C ALA A 161 8.73 -3.07 -1.59
N VAL A 162 7.81 -2.60 -0.75
CA VAL A 162 6.79 -1.62 -1.14
C VAL A 162 7.45 -0.27 -1.48
N ALA A 163 8.41 0.19 -0.66
CA ALA A 163 9.15 1.42 -0.89
C ALA A 163 9.91 1.40 -2.22
N LEU A 164 10.63 0.29 -2.48
CA LEU A 164 11.33 0.08 -3.76
C LEU A 164 10.37 0.08 -4.94
N ARG A 165 9.29 -0.69 -4.89
CA ARG A 165 8.33 -0.72 -6.00
C ARG A 165 7.81 0.68 -6.28
N GLN A 166 7.43 1.40 -5.23
CA GLN A 166 6.86 2.73 -5.36
C GLN A 166 7.88 3.75 -5.89
N SER A 167 9.15 3.68 -5.49
CA SER A 167 10.19 4.58 -5.99
C SER A 167 10.39 4.51 -7.51
N LEU A 168 10.12 3.36 -8.12
CA LEU A 168 10.23 3.17 -9.58
C LEU A 168 9.08 3.83 -10.35
N ILE A 169 7.89 3.91 -9.76
CA ILE A 169 6.67 4.39 -10.42
C ILE A 169 6.14 5.71 -9.86
N ALA A 170 6.80 6.29 -8.86
CA ALA A 170 6.38 7.52 -8.21
C ALA A 170 6.29 8.71 -9.19
N PRO A 171 5.45 9.72 -8.90
CA PRO A 171 5.39 10.97 -9.65
C PRO A 171 6.74 11.68 -9.75
N THR A 172 6.91 12.51 -10.78
CA THR A 172 8.17 13.22 -11.07
C THR A 172 8.72 14.01 -9.89
N ALA A 173 7.86 14.67 -9.10
CA ALA A 173 8.29 15.42 -7.92
C ALA A 173 8.97 14.53 -6.86
N ILE A 174 8.40 13.36 -6.57
CA ILE A 174 8.98 12.38 -5.64
C ILE A 174 10.27 11.81 -6.23
N LYS A 175 10.30 11.49 -7.53
CA LYS A 175 11.52 11.01 -8.19
C LYS A 175 12.66 12.03 -8.13
N ALA A 176 12.38 13.31 -8.31
CA ALA A 176 13.37 14.37 -8.19
C ALA A 176 14.01 14.38 -6.79
N ILE A 177 13.20 14.22 -5.74
CA ILE A 177 13.68 14.09 -4.37
C ILE A 177 14.56 12.85 -4.20
N LEU A 178 14.13 11.69 -4.71
CA LEU A 178 14.90 10.44 -4.63
C LEU A 178 16.22 10.48 -5.43
N CYS A 179 16.36 11.39 -6.39
CA CYS A 179 17.63 11.64 -7.08
C CYS A 179 18.59 12.52 -6.26
N ALA A 180 18.08 13.28 -5.29
CA ALA A 180 18.84 14.25 -4.49
C ALA A 180 19.01 13.85 -3.02
N ARG A 181 18.17 12.94 -2.51
CA ARG A 181 18.18 12.40 -1.14
C ARG A 181 18.10 10.88 -1.15
N THR A 182 18.66 10.26 -0.11
CA THR A 182 18.49 8.83 0.19
C THR A 182 17.56 8.69 1.38
N LEU A 183 16.37 8.12 1.20
CA LEU A 183 15.49 7.75 2.30
C LEU A 183 16.12 6.60 3.08
N VAL A 184 16.27 6.75 4.39
CA VAL A 184 16.81 5.72 5.28
C VAL A 184 15.75 5.41 6.33
N ALA A 185 15.20 4.20 6.29
CA ALA A 185 14.25 3.75 7.30
C ALA A 185 15.01 3.39 8.59
N THR A 186 14.68 4.07 9.68
CA THR A 186 15.39 3.93 10.98
C THR A 186 14.96 2.70 11.76
N ASP A 187 13.77 2.18 11.46
CA ASP A 187 13.13 1.03 12.09
C ASP A 187 12.99 -0.18 11.15
N ALA A 188 13.46 -0.06 9.92
CA ALA A 188 13.51 -1.13 8.94
C ALA A 188 14.79 -0.99 8.11
N ASP A 189 15.64 -2.02 8.11
CA ASP A 189 16.97 -2.00 7.48
C ASP A 189 16.88 -1.96 5.93
N TRP A 190 16.45 -0.83 5.38
CA TRP A 190 16.37 -0.52 3.96
C TRP A 190 16.59 0.97 3.71
N ARG A 191 17.04 1.27 2.49
CA ARG A 191 17.27 2.64 2.01
C ARG A 191 17.02 2.74 0.51
N VAL A 192 16.45 3.87 0.06
CA VAL A 192 16.06 4.10 -1.33
C VAL A 192 16.37 5.54 -1.74
N GLY A 193 17.03 5.73 -2.88
CA GLY A 193 17.39 7.05 -3.42
C GLY A 193 18.90 7.23 -3.60
N ARG A 194 19.33 8.47 -3.78
CA ARG A 194 20.72 8.88 -4.00
C ARG A 194 21.00 10.21 -3.32
N GLY A 195 22.22 10.41 -2.83
CA GLY A 195 22.61 11.65 -2.16
C GLY A 195 22.49 11.58 -0.63
N PRO A 196 22.53 12.73 0.07
CA PRO A 196 22.52 12.78 1.54
C PRO A 196 21.33 12.04 2.15
N GLU A 197 21.56 11.43 3.31
CA GLU A 197 20.56 10.64 4.02
C GLU A 197 19.43 11.53 4.56
N LEU A 198 18.21 11.04 4.42
CA LEU A 198 17.00 11.55 5.06
C LEU A 198 16.45 10.42 5.93
N ALA A 199 16.75 10.50 7.23
CA ALA A 199 16.29 9.54 8.22
C ALA A 199 14.81 9.75 8.57
N GLY A 200 14.08 8.66 8.75
CA GLY A 200 12.66 8.62 9.13
C GLY A 200 12.24 7.16 9.33
N THR A 201 11.08 6.94 9.93
CA THR A 201 10.50 5.59 10.03
C THR A 201 10.08 5.07 8.66
N ALA A 202 9.96 3.75 8.53
CA ALA A 202 9.47 3.11 7.33
C ALA A 202 8.08 3.62 6.94
N GLU A 203 7.21 3.85 7.92
CA GLU A 203 5.87 4.42 7.71
C GLU A 203 5.94 5.83 7.12
N GLU A 204 6.70 6.75 7.74
CA GLU A 204 6.85 8.12 7.24
C GLU A 204 7.39 8.15 5.80
N HIS A 205 8.35 7.29 5.47
CA HIS A 205 8.87 7.18 4.10
C HIS A 205 7.86 6.59 3.12
N LEU A 206 7.07 5.58 3.53
CA LEU A 206 6.00 5.05 2.70
C LEU A 206 4.93 6.11 2.44
N LEU A 207 4.45 6.80 3.47
CA LEU A 207 3.49 7.90 3.32
C LEU A 207 4.01 8.96 2.34
N PHE A 208 5.28 9.35 2.46
CA PHE A 208 5.91 10.25 1.50
C PHE A 208 5.90 9.69 0.07
N LEU A 209 6.32 8.44 -0.14
CA LEU A 209 6.39 7.80 -1.47
C LEU A 209 5.02 7.67 -2.16
N PHE A 210 3.94 7.60 -1.38
CA PHE A 210 2.55 7.59 -1.84
C PHE A 210 1.89 8.99 -1.85
N GLY A 211 2.66 10.05 -1.58
CA GLY A 211 2.18 11.44 -1.60
C GLY A 211 1.15 11.74 -0.51
N ARG A 212 1.19 11.03 0.62
CA ARG A 212 0.34 11.26 1.78
C ARG A 212 0.95 12.31 2.72
N PRO A 213 0.11 13.10 3.43
CA PRO A 213 0.60 13.93 4.52
C PRO A 213 1.16 13.04 5.66
N GLY A 214 2.02 13.61 6.51
CA GLY A 214 2.67 12.87 7.61
C GLY A 214 3.98 12.17 7.25
N GLY A 215 4.47 12.30 6.01
CA GLY A 215 5.77 11.74 5.61
C GLY A 215 6.99 12.56 6.05
N SER A 216 8.19 11.97 5.93
CA SER A 216 9.50 12.45 6.48
C SER A 216 9.93 13.89 6.12
N PHE A 217 9.20 14.58 5.24
CA PHE A 217 9.44 15.99 4.88
C PHE A 217 8.67 16.99 5.75
N ALA A 218 7.93 16.52 6.75
CA ALA A 218 7.26 17.38 7.73
C ALA A 218 8.24 18.06 8.72
N ARG A 219 9.55 17.77 8.66
CA ARG A 219 10.58 18.50 9.41
C ARG A 219 11.24 19.53 8.49
N PRO A 220 11.18 20.85 8.80
CA PRO A 220 11.90 21.85 8.03
C PRO A 220 13.41 21.59 8.10
N LEU A 221 14.07 21.80 6.96
CA LEU A 221 15.54 21.82 6.82
C LEU A 221 16.16 22.92 7.68
#